data_AF-A0A3D3XML8-F1
#
_entry.id   AF-A0A3D3XML8-F1
#
_cell.length_a   1.000
_cell.length_b   1.000
_cell.length_c   1.000
_cell.angle_alpha   90.00
_cell.angle_beta   90.00
_cell.angle_gamma   90.00
#
_symmetry.space_group_name_H-M   'P 1'
#
loop_
_entity.id
_entity.type
_entity.pdbx_description
1 polymer ?
#
loop_
_entity_poly.entity_id
_entity_poly.type
_entity_poly.pdbx_seq_one_letter_code
_entity_poly.pdbx_strand_id
1 'polypeptide(L)'
;ADGSGDQAAGSKVDPLGGDNIICSIRGKGKLRGGEGADEFKFDVFDYFAKKQADKIIDFNSQEGDFLNFTHCALGSISNQPISFTTAKNKQKLKLLSRKDYDFVYFQKKGRLFWDSNGATKNWGTSSEGGLIAILKGKPELTAESISVLG
;
A
#
# COMPACT_ATOMS: atom_id res chain seq x y z
N ALA A 1 28.94 18.39 51.50
CA ALA A 1 28.22 19.38 50.69
C ALA A 1 28.53 19.19 49.20
N ASP A 2 28.53 17.93 48.76
CA ASP A 2 27.73 17.39 47.66
C ASP A 2 26.56 18.29 47.23
N GLY A 3 26.85 19.18 46.28
CA GLY A 3 25.88 19.99 45.55
C GLY A 3 25.26 19.18 44.42
N SER A 4 23.94 19.07 44.48
CA SER A 4 23.04 18.61 43.41
C SER A 4 23.20 19.36 42.10
N GLY A 5 22.88 18.65 41.02
CA GLY A 5 22.25 19.23 39.83
C GLY A 5 23.15 19.28 38.61
N ASP A 6 22.93 18.37 37.67
CA ASP A 6 22.22 18.82 36.48
C ASP A 6 21.44 17.67 35.84
N GLN A 7 20.13 17.86 35.77
CA GLN A 7 19.25 17.15 34.85
C GLN A 7 19.48 17.73 33.46
N ALA A 8 19.81 16.88 32.49
CA ALA A 8 19.47 17.17 31.10
C ALA A 8 18.32 16.25 30.70
N ALA A 9 17.11 16.78 30.92
CA ALA A 9 15.87 16.29 30.32
C ALA A 9 15.91 16.54 28.79
N GLY A 10 15.40 15.57 28.01
CA GLY A 10 15.26 15.76 26.57
C GLY A 10 14.87 14.54 25.73
N SER A 11 14.22 13.51 26.27
CA SER A 11 13.64 12.45 25.43
C SER A 11 12.36 12.94 24.75
N LYS A 12 12.35 13.01 23.40
CA LYS A 12 11.17 12.88 22.52
C LYS A 12 11.60 12.67 21.05
N VAL A 13 12.14 11.49 20.78
CA VAL A 13 12.04 10.75 19.50
C VAL A 13 10.80 9.87 19.68
N ASP A 14 9.77 9.80 18.84
CA ASP A 14 9.59 10.04 17.41
C ASP A 14 8.22 10.66 17.14
N PRO A 15 8.05 11.51 16.11
CA PRO A 15 6.72 11.77 15.58
C PRO A 15 6.30 10.75 14.52
N LEU A 16 7.27 10.16 13.78
CA LEU A 16 7.13 9.01 12.85
C LEU A 16 8.50 8.39 12.42
N GLY A 17 9.65 8.73 12.99
CA GLY A 17 10.94 8.19 12.51
C GLY A 17 11.17 6.71 12.82
N GLY A 18 12.18 6.14 12.15
CA GLY A 18 12.50 4.71 12.19
C GLY A 18 11.54 3.86 11.35
N ASP A 19 11.78 2.56 11.29
CA ASP A 19 10.94 1.64 10.52
C ASP A 19 9.62 1.36 11.27
N ASN A 20 8.47 1.71 10.68
CA ASN A 20 7.16 1.55 11.31
C ASN A 20 6.27 0.52 10.61
N ILE A 21 5.23 0.06 11.31
CA ILE A 21 4.13 -0.72 10.74
C ILE A 21 2.83 0.09 10.83
N ILE A 22 2.25 0.42 9.68
CA ILE A 22 1.08 1.26 9.53
C ILE A 22 -0.07 0.43 8.99
N CYS A 23 -0.98 0.04 9.87
CA CYS A 23 -2.13 -0.78 9.49
C CYS A 23 -3.19 0.04 8.74
N SER A 24 -3.77 -0.59 7.73
CA SER A 24 -4.93 -0.12 6.98
C SER A 24 -6.11 0.22 7.90
N ILE A 25 -6.93 1.18 7.48
CA ILE A 25 -8.09 1.64 8.23
C ILE A 25 -9.34 1.26 7.44
N ARG A 26 -10.19 0.39 8.02
CA ARG A 26 -11.49 0.07 7.42
C ARG A 26 -12.27 1.35 7.11
N GLY A 27 -12.81 1.44 5.91
CA GLY A 27 -13.32 2.68 5.35
C GLY A 27 -12.19 3.46 4.71
N LYS A 28 -12.00 4.73 5.07
CA LYS A 28 -11.08 5.61 4.34
C LYS A 28 -10.11 6.32 5.28
N GLY A 29 -8.91 5.79 5.35
CA GLY A 29 -7.78 6.32 6.08
C GLY A 29 -6.85 7.23 5.28
N LYS A 30 -5.95 7.85 6.04
CA LYS A 30 -4.73 8.48 5.55
C LYS A 30 -3.58 7.84 6.31
N LEU A 31 -2.75 7.09 5.62
CA LEU A 31 -1.63 6.33 6.18
C LEU A 31 -0.36 7.12 5.95
N ARG A 32 0.40 7.36 7.01
CA ARG A 32 1.64 8.13 6.96
C ARG A 32 2.73 7.31 7.62
N GLY A 33 3.81 7.05 6.88
CA GLY A 33 4.93 6.23 7.29
C GLY A 33 5.87 6.99 8.20
N GLY A 34 6.57 7.99 7.63
CA GLY A 34 7.56 8.75 8.36
C GLY A 34 8.89 8.81 7.63
N GLU A 35 9.97 8.74 8.41
CA GLU A 35 11.32 8.46 7.91
C GLU A 35 11.63 7.01 8.24
N GLY A 36 12.19 6.24 7.31
CA GLY A 36 12.56 4.83 7.56
C GLY A 36 11.92 3.89 6.56
N ALA A 37 12.19 2.59 6.68
CA ALA A 37 11.60 1.57 5.82
C ALA A 37 10.24 1.14 6.38
N ASP A 38 9.16 1.80 5.97
CA ASP A 38 7.84 1.60 6.56
C ASP A 38 7.02 0.50 5.87
N GLU A 39 6.35 -0.32 6.69
CA GLU A 39 5.37 -1.31 6.25
C GLU A 39 3.95 -0.72 6.25
N PHE A 40 3.35 -0.56 5.08
CA PHE A 40 1.91 -0.26 4.95
C PHE A 40 1.12 -1.56 4.87
N LYS A 41 0.59 -2.00 6.01
CA LYS A 41 -0.02 -3.33 6.19
C LYS A 41 -1.53 -3.33 5.96
N PHE A 42 -2.00 -4.13 5.02
CA PHE A 42 -3.41 -4.38 4.74
C PHE A 42 -3.74 -5.82 5.16
N ASP A 43 -4.32 -5.97 6.35
CA ASP A 43 -4.59 -7.27 6.96
C ASP A 43 -6.07 -7.51 7.30
N VAL A 44 -6.96 -6.61 6.88
CA VAL A 44 -8.41 -6.72 7.05
C VAL A 44 -9.10 -6.42 5.72
N PHE A 45 -10.09 -7.23 5.36
CA PHE A 45 -10.92 -7.00 4.19
C PHE A 45 -11.70 -5.68 4.27
N ASP A 46 -11.69 -4.95 3.16
CA ASP A 46 -12.65 -3.91 2.83
C ASP A 46 -12.99 -3.95 1.33
N TYR A 47 -14.06 -3.27 0.92
CA TYR A 47 -14.45 -3.22 -0.49
C TYR A 47 -13.39 -2.51 -1.33
N PHE A 48 -13.09 -3.05 -2.51
CA PHE A 48 -12.10 -2.51 -3.44
C PHE A 48 -12.64 -1.32 -4.25
N ALA A 49 -12.90 -0.21 -3.58
CA ALA A 49 -13.51 0.96 -4.18
C ALA A 49 -12.90 2.28 -3.67
N LYS A 50 -13.09 3.36 -4.45
CA LYS A 50 -12.53 4.70 -4.13
C LYS A 50 -12.93 5.24 -2.76
N LYS A 51 -14.09 4.84 -2.22
CA LYS A 51 -14.56 5.31 -0.91
C LYS A 51 -13.91 4.53 0.24
N GLN A 52 -13.27 3.41 -0.04
CA GLN A 52 -12.65 2.48 0.91
C GLN A 52 -11.11 2.42 0.74
N ALA A 53 -10.60 2.86 -0.41
CA ALA A 53 -9.17 2.86 -0.64
C ALA A 53 -8.46 3.89 0.24
N ASP A 54 -7.60 3.39 1.11
CA ASP A 54 -6.70 4.19 1.94
C ASP A 54 -5.79 5.07 1.09
N LYS A 55 -5.46 6.24 1.64
CA LYS A 55 -4.48 7.15 1.04
C LYS A 55 -3.16 7.02 1.76
N ILE A 56 -2.16 6.49 1.07
CA ILE A 56 -0.79 6.46 1.57
C ILE A 56 -0.15 7.80 1.21
N ILE A 57 0.33 8.53 2.22
CA ILE A 57 0.63 9.96 2.10
C ILE A 57 2.06 10.22 1.63
N ASP A 58 3.02 9.43 2.07
CA ASP A 58 4.45 9.70 1.94
C ASP A 58 5.30 8.47 1.57
N PHE A 59 4.70 7.45 0.97
CA PHE A 59 5.42 6.27 0.48
C PHE A 59 6.71 6.63 -0.28
N ASN A 60 7.83 6.03 0.16
CA ASN A 60 9.15 6.24 -0.40
C ASN A 60 9.93 4.91 -0.51
N SER A 61 9.96 4.33 -1.71
CA SER A 61 10.71 3.08 -1.97
C SER A 61 12.22 3.23 -1.81
N GLN A 62 12.77 4.45 -1.77
CA GLN A 62 14.20 4.68 -1.54
C GLN A 62 14.58 4.55 -0.06
N GLU A 63 13.62 4.76 0.84
CA GLU A 63 13.80 4.53 2.29
C GLU A 63 13.54 3.07 2.66
N GLY A 64 12.87 2.31 1.78
CA GLY A 64 12.57 0.89 1.97
C GLY A 64 11.09 0.60 2.17
N ASP A 65 10.22 1.61 2.02
CA ASP A 65 8.79 1.43 2.18
C ASP A 65 8.23 0.33 1.28
N PHE A 66 7.32 -0.45 1.85
CA PHE A 66 6.63 -1.50 1.12
C PHE A 66 5.18 -1.64 1.57
N LEU A 67 4.38 -2.21 0.68
CA LEU A 67 2.98 -2.55 0.90
C LEU A 67 2.91 -4.03 1.24
N ASN A 68 2.31 -4.38 2.37
CA ASN A 68 2.11 -5.76 2.76
C ASN A 68 0.63 -6.10 2.79
N PHE A 69 0.21 -7.09 2.01
CA PHE A 69 -1.18 -7.55 1.96
C PHE A 69 -1.29 -8.97 2.48
N THR A 70 -2.33 -9.28 3.25
CA THR A 70 -2.60 -10.66 3.69
C THR A 70 -3.79 -11.27 2.96
N HIS A 71 -3.96 -12.60 3.05
CA HIS A 71 -5.18 -13.29 2.61
C HIS A 71 -6.46 -12.73 3.24
N CYS A 72 -6.39 -12.18 4.46
CA CYS A 72 -7.54 -11.55 5.09
C CYS A 72 -7.98 -10.27 4.36
N ALA A 73 -7.07 -9.55 3.70
CA ALA A 73 -7.39 -8.33 2.96
C ALA A 73 -7.77 -8.60 1.50
N LEU A 74 -7.15 -9.60 0.86
CA LEU A 74 -7.34 -9.88 -0.58
C LEU A 74 -8.32 -11.02 -0.87
N GLY A 75 -8.56 -11.90 0.10
CA GLY A 75 -9.29 -13.15 -0.09
C GLY A 75 -8.38 -14.29 -0.57
N SER A 76 -8.91 -15.15 -1.44
CA SER A 76 -8.15 -16.29 -1.98
C SER A 76 -7.09 -15.82 -2.96
N ILE A 77 -5.82 -16.00 -2.61
CA ILE A 77 -4.66 -15.75 -3.47
C ILE A 77 -4.03 -17.10 -3.83
N SER A 78 -3.43 -17.21 -5.00
CA SER A 78 -2.67 -18.40 -5.38
C SER A 78 -1.28 -18.42 -4.73
N ASN A 79 -0.70 -19.60 -4.49
CA ASN A 79 0.68 -19.73 -3.97
C ASN A 79 1.77 -19.40 -5.01
N GLN A 80 1.45 -18.64 -6.07
CA GLN A 80 2.38 -18.25 -7.12
C GLN A 80 2.98 -16.87 -6.83
N PRO A 81 4.15 -16.55 -7.41
CA PRO A 81 4.69 -15.20 -7.35
C PRO A 81 3.68 -14.18 -7.87
N ILE A 82 3.50 -13.09 -7.12
CA ILE A 82 2.60 -12.02 -7.47
C ILE A 82 3.09 -11.29 -8.72
N SER A 83 2.21 -11.16 -9.70
CA SER A 83 2.44 -10.43 -10.93
C SER A 83 2.02 -8.96 -10.78
N PHE A 84 2.95 -8.06 -11.12
CA PHE A 84 2.76 -6.61 -10.99
C PHE A 84 3.04 -5.90 -12.31
N THR A 85 2.28 -4.83 -12.59
CA THR A 85 2.60 -3.93 -13.70
C THR A 85 2.14 -2.50 -13.45
N THR A 86 2.71 -1.56 -14.23
CA THR A 86 2.39 -0.13 -14.15
C THR A 86 1.75 0.39 -15.44
N ALA A 87 0.63 1.09 -15.29
CA ALA A 87 -0.01 1.87 -16.34
C ALA A 87 0.35 3.36 -16.21
N LYS A 88 0.98 3.95 -17.24
CA LYS A 88 1.30 5.40 -17.25
C LYS A 88 0.15 6.27 -17.80
N ASN A 89 -0.84 5.66 -18.47
CA ASN A 89 -1.99 6.38 -19.05
C ASN A 89 -3.28 5.54 -19.02
N LYS A 90 -4.44 6.17 -19.30
CA LYS A 90 -5.76 5.51 -19.25
C LYS A 90 -5.92 4.41 -20.29
N GLN A 91 -5.31 4.55 -21.47
CA GLN A 91 -5.40 3.56 -22.55
C GLN A 91 -4.69 2.27 -22.13
N LYS A 92 -3.46 2.39 -21.61
CA LYS A 92 -2.71 1.26 -21.05
C LYS A 92 -3.45 0.62 -19.87
N LEU A 93 -4.03 1.41 -18.97
CA LEU A 93 -4.84 0.88 -17.86
C LEU A 93 -6.01 0.01 -18.36
N LYS A 94 -6.76 0.47 -19.36
CA LYS A 94 -7.89 -0.28 -19.95
C LYS A 94 -7.44 -1.55 -20.68
N LEU A 95 -6.23 -1.54 -21.25
CA LEU A 95 -5.63 -2.74 -21.85
C LEU A 95 -5.24 -3.75 -20.76
N LEU A 96 -4.66 -3.28 -19.67
CA LEU A 96 -4.21 -4.11 -18.55
C LEU A 96 -5.37 -4.68 -17.73
N SER A 97 -6.53 -4.02 -17.67
CA SER A 97 -7.76 -4.55 -17.02
C SER A 97 -8.46 -5.69 -17.78
N ARG A 98 -7.69 -6.40 -18.61
CA ARG A 98 -8.06 -7.55 -19.44
C ARG A 98 -6.86 -8.50 -19.56
N LYS A 99 -5.91 -8.35 -18.64
CA LYS A 99 -4.67 -9.10 -18.55
C LYS A 99 -4.64 -9.63 -17.13
N ASP A 100 -4.12 -10.83 -17.01
CA ASP A 100 -4.06 -11.59 -15.76
C ASP A 100 -2.85 -11.10 -14.95
N TYR A 101 -2.97 -9.91 -14.35
CA TYR A 101 -1.98 -9.34 -13.43
C TYR A 101 -2.62 -9.17 -12.08
N ASP A 102 -1.99 -9.66 -11.01
CA ASP A 102 -2.51 -9.55 -9.64
C ASP A 102 -2.61 -8.09 -9.18
N PHE A 103 -1.59 -7.28 -9.47
CA PHE A 103 -1.59 -5.86 -9.17
C PHE A 103 -1.30 -4.98 -10.39
N VAL A 104 -2.11 -3.94 -10.53
CA VAL A 104 -1.91 -2.90 -11.55
C VAL A 104 -1.84 -1.53 -10.92
N TYR A 105 -0.70 -0.85 -11.07
CA TYR A 105 -0.53 0.52 -10.60
C TYR A 105 -0.78 1.55 -11.70
N PHE A 106 -1.85 2.34 -11.56
CA PHE A 106 -2.09 3.49 -12.41
C PHE A 106 -1.37 4.74 -11.88
N GLN A 107 -0.07 4.85 -12.18
CA GLN A 107 0.79 5.89 -11.64
C GLN A 107 0.30 7.31 -11.90
N LYS A 108 -0.28 7.61 -13.07
CA LYS A 108 -0.80 8.96 -13.37
C LYS A 108 -1.77 9.49 -12.31
N LYS A 109 -2.47 8.60 -11.60
CA LYS A 109 -3.39 8.95 -10.50
C LYS A 109 -2.98 8.38 -9.14
N GLY A 110 -1.85 7.67 -9.05
CA GLY A 110 -1.40 7.00 -7.84
C GLY A 110 -2.43 6.00 -7.34
N ARG A 111 -2.95 5.12 -8.20
CA ARG A 111 -4.00 4.15 -7.83
C ARG A 111 -3.49 2.73 -8.02
N LEU A 112 -3.51 1.94 -6.96
CA LEU A 112 -3.18 0.52 -7.01
C LEU A 112 -4.48 -0.29 -7.10
N PHE A 113 -4.55 -1.19 -8.07
CA PHE A 113 -5.68 -2.10 -8.24
C PHE A 113 -5.24 -3.52 -7.91
N TRP A 114 -6.06 -4.24 -7.15
CA TRP A 114 -6.02 -5.69 -6.98
C TRP A 114 -6.95 -6.30 -8.03
N ASP A 115 -6.44 -7.25 -8.81
CA ASP A 115 -7.24 -8.00 -9.79
C ASP A 115 -7.40 -9.43 -9.32
N SER A 116 -8.66 -9.84 -9.08
CA SER A 116 -8.99 -11.19 -8.65
C SER A 116 -9.86 -11.93 -9.67
N ASN A 117 -10.16 -11.33 -10.84
CA ASN A 117 -11.02 -11.95 -11.86
C ASN A 117 -10.27 -12.32 -13.14
N GLY A 118 -8.94 -12.28 -13.06
CA GLY A 118 -7.99 -12.65 -14.10
C GLY A 118 -8.17 -11.82 -15.37
N ALA A 119 -8.24 -12.49 -16.54
CA ALA A 119 -8.37 -11.77 -17.81
C ALA A 119 -9.76 -11.15 -18.08
N THR A 120 -10.73 -11.31 -17.18
CA THR A 120 -12.07 -10.75 -17.34
C THR A 120 -12.01 -9.22 -17.25
N LYS A 121 -12.87 -8.52 -17.98
CA LYS A 121 -12.84 -7.05 -18.01
C LYS A 121 -13.03 -6.46 -16.60
N ASN A 122 -12.23 -5.42 -16.32
CA ASN A 122 -12.13 -4.69 -15.06
C ASN A 122 -11.16 -5.40 -14.10
N TRP A 123 -11.47 -5.50 -12.81
CA TRP A 123 -10.56 -6.01 -11.78
C TRP A 123 -11.31 -6.95 -10.80
N GLY A 124 -12.48 -7.43 -11.20
CA GLY A 124 -13.46 -8.08 -10.31
C GLY A 124 -14.65 -7.20 -9.94
N THR A 125 -15.53 -7.74 -9.11
CA THR A 125 -16.55 -6.97 -8.39
C THR A 125 -15.92 -6.29 -7.17
N SER A 126 -16.55 -5.27 -6.59
CA SER A 126 -15.96 -4.55 -5.44
C SER A 126 -15.71 -5.41 -4.20
N SER A 127 -16.26 -6.63 -4.13
CA SER A 127 -15.99 -7.61 -3.07
C SER A 127 -14.86 -8.58 -3.40
N GLU A 128 -14.38 -8.61 -4.63
CA GLU A 128 -13.36 -9.55 -5.12
C GLU A 128 -12.07 -8.80 -5.50
N GLY A 129 -12.20 -7.69 -6.24
CA GLY A 129 -11.07 -6.86 -6.62
C GLY A 129 -11.46 -5.47 -7.14
N GLY A 130 -10.46 -4.64 -7.37
CA GLY A 130 -10.64 -3.21 -7.66
C GLY A 130 -9.60 -2.33 -6.98
N LEU A 131 -9.98 -1.08 -6.70
CA LEU A 131 -9.07 -0.09 -6.16
C LEU A 131 -8.81 -0.37 -4.67
N ILE A 132 -7.58 -0.76 -4.33
CA ILE A 132 -7.20 -1.13 -2.97
C ILE A 132 -6.48 0.00 -2.21
N ALA A 133 -5.63 0.78 -2.91
CA ALA A 133 -4.90 1.88 -2.28
C ALA A 133 -4.69 3.07 -3.24
N ILE A 134 -4.47 4.25 -2.65
CA ILE A 134 -4.14 5.48 -3.38
C ILE A 134 -2.84 6.08 -2.84
N LEU A 135 -1.76 6.00 -3.62
CA LEU A 135 -0.48 6.61 -3.28
C LEU A 135 -0.47 8.11 -3.65
N LYS A 136 -0.30 8.97 -2.65
CA LYS A 136 -0.04 10.40 -2.82
C LYS A 136 1.38 10.62 -3.31
N GLY A 137 1.63 11.77 -3.95
CA GLY A 137 2.89 12.01 -4.68
C GLY A 137 3.03 11.23 -5.99
N LYS A 138 2.31 10.09 -6.13
CA LYS A 138 2.41 9.16 -7.28
C LYS A 138 3.83 8.62 -7.44
N PRO A 139 4.44 8.09 -6.37
CA PRO A 139 5.78 7.54 -6.41
C PRO A 139 5.86 6.43 -7.45
N GLU A 140 7.08 6.09 -7.83
CA GLU A 140 7.33 4.84 -8.52
C GLU A 140 6.99 3.67 -7.59
N LEU A 141 6.46 2.60 -8.18
CA LEU A 141 6.25 1.32 -7.51
C LEU A 141 6.81 0.25 -8.42
N THR A 142 7.57 -0.67 -7.84
CA THR A 142 8.04 -1.89 -8.51
C THR A 142 7.33 -3.09 -7.91
N ALA A 143 7.57 -4.28 -8.47
CA ALA A 143 7.06 -5.51 -7.87
C ALA A 143 7.64 -5.74 -6.45
N GLU A 144 8.86 -5.26 -6.20
CA GLU A 144 9.53 -5.41 -4.89
C GLU A 144 8.90 -4.55 -3.81
N SER A 145 8.16 -3.49 -4.19
CA SER A 145 7.40 -2.66 -3.26
C SER A 145 6.16 -3.36 -2.69
N ILE A 146 5.83 -4.56 -3.15
CA ILE A 146 4.61 -5.28 -2.79
C ILE A 146 4.96 -6.67 -2.27
N SER A 147 4.51 -6.96 -1.06
CA SER A 147 4.54 -8.28 -0.45
C SER A 147 3.11 -8.77 -0.23
N VAL A 148 2.93 -10.08 -0.41
CA VAL A 148 1.68 -10.77 -0.08
C VAL A 148 2.02 -11.96 0.80
N LEU A 149 1.46 -11.98 2.02
CA LEU A 149 1.70 -13.04 2.99
C LEU A 149 0.50 -13.96 3.13
N GLY A 150 0.83 -15.26 3.10
CA GLY A 150 0.01 -16.46 3.36
C GLY A 150 -0.74 -16.42 4.69
#